data_AF-A0A1H3GFF6-F1
#
_entry.id   AF-A0A1H3GFF6-F1
#
_cell.length_a   1.000
_cell.length_b   1.000
_cell.length_c   1.000
_cell.angle_alpha   90.00
_cell.angle_beta   90.00
_cell.angle_gamma   90.00
#
_symmetry.space_group_name_H-M   'P 1'
#
loop_
_entity.id
_entity.type
_entity.pdbx_description
1 polymer ?
#
loop_
_entity_poly.entity_id
_entity_poly.type
_entity_poly.pdbx_seq_one_letter_code
_entity_poly.pdbx_strand_id
1 'polypeptide(L)' 'MVGVVNLNRVRKARDRAEKRRKADANAAFHGLSKAQKELARARAEKAGREHSGKRRDDKNGDDPPDEPGGSA' A
#
# COMPACT_ATOMS: atom_id res chain seq x y z
N MET A 1 8.63 31.13 40.06
CA MET A 1 8.98 32.05 38.95
C MET A 1 8.00 31.83 37.82
N VAL A 2 7.12 32.80 37.55
CA VAL A 2 6.22 32.73 36.40
C VAL A 2 6.96 33.28 35.19
N GLY A 3 7.38 32.41 34.27
CA GLY A 3 8.05 32.81 33.04
C GLY A 3 7.07 33.49 32.10
N VAL A 4 7.42 34.67 31.59
CA VAL A 4 6.62 35.37 30.58
C VAL A 4 6.64 34.55 29.29
N VAL A 5 5.52 33.91 28.97
CA VAL A 5 5.40 33.08 27.76
C VAL A 5 5.02 33.99 26.59
N ASN A 6 5.85 34.01 25.55
CA ASN A 6 5.57 34.79 24.36
C ASN A 6 4.45 34.14 23.52
N LEU A 7 3.23 34.65 23.67
CA LEU A 7 2.02 34.18 22.99
C LEU A 7 2.13 34.22 21.45
N ASN A 8 2.86 35.19 20.90
CA ASN A 8 3.09 35.27 19.45
C ASN A 8 3.92 34.08 18.94
N ARG A 9 4.90 33.63 19.72
CA ARG A 9 5.74 32.47 19.39
C ARG A 9 4.91 31.19 19.43
N VAL A 10 4.02 31.06 20.41
CA VAL A 10 3.09 29.94 20.55
C VAL A 10 2.11 29.90 19.38
N ARG A 11 1.48 31.03 19.02
CA ARG A 11 0.58 31.12 17.86
C ARG A 11 1.30 30.71 16.57
N LYS A 12 2.49 31.26 16.31
CA LYS A 12 3.30 30.90 15.14
C LYS A 12 3.73 29.43 15.14
N ALA A 13 3.94 28.82 16.30
CA ALA A 13 4.23 27.39 16.39
C ALA A 13 3.01 26.54 16.00
N ARG A 14 1.83 26.88 16.53
CA ARG A 14 0.56 26.23 16.18
C ARG A 14 0.26 26.34 14.68
N ASP A 15 0.35 27.55 14.13
CA ASP A 15 0.05 27.80 12.71
C ASP A 15 1.03 27.03 11.79
N ARG A 16 2.30 26.86 12.20
CA ARG A 16 3.28 26.03 11.46
C ARG A 16 2.96 24.53 11.57
N ALA A 17 2.55 24.06 12.74
CA ALA A 17 2.17 22.67 12.95
C ALA A 17 0.94 22.28 12.12
N GLU A 18 -0.08 23.14 12.07
CA GLU A 18 -1.27 22.93 11.24
C GLU A 18 -0.93 22.88 9.74
N LYS A 19 -0.06 23.77 9.27
CA LYS A 19 0.41 23.75 7.87
C LYS A 19 1.16 22.46 7.53
N ARG A 20 2.02 21.97 8.43
CA ARG A 20 2.71 20.68 8.25
C ARG A 20 1.72 19.52 8.18
N ARG A 21 0.79 19.41 9.12
CA ARG A 21 -0.25 18.35 9.10
C ARG A 21 -1.06 18.35 7.80
N LYS A 22 -1.43 19.52 7.28
CA LYS A 22 -2.12 19.65 5.99
C LYS A 22 -1.23 19.23 4.82
N ALA A 23 0.05 19.59 4.84
CA ALA A 23 1.02 19.19 3.83
C ALA A 23 1.24 17.66 3.84
N ASP A 24 1.33 17.05 5.02
CA ASP A 24 1.50 15.60 5.17
C ASP A 24 0.25 14.85 4.69
N ALA A 25 -0.95 15.35 5.04
CA ALA A 25 -2.20 14.82 4.51
C ALA A 25 -2.23 14.93 2.98
N ASN A 26 -1.92 16.10 2.42
CA ASN A 26 -1.86 16.28 0.98
C ASN A 26 -0.74 15.46 0.32
N ALA A 27 0.37 15.17 1.01
CA ALA A 27 1.41 14.28 0.52
C ALA A 27 0.96 12.81 0.54
N ALA A 28 0.17 12.41 1.54
CA ALA A 28 -0.46 11.09 1.54
C ALA A 28 -1.50 10.94 0.42
N PHE A 29 -2.32 11.97 0.19
CA PHE A 29 -3.37 11.93 -0.85
C PHE A 29 -2.86 12.23 -2.27
N HIS A 30 -1.84 13.09 -2.40
CA HIS A 30 -1.37 13.66 -3.67
C HIS A 30 0.15 13.64 -3.86
N GLY A 31 0.93 13.17 -2.89
CA GLY A 31 2.40 13.24 -2.90
C GLY A 31 3.08 12.21 -3.80
N LEU A 32 2.37 11.20 -4.31
CA LEU A 32 2.87 10.49 -5.47
C LEU A 32 2.71 11.39 -6.70
N SER A 33 3.84 11.86 -7.23
CA SER A 33 3.88 12.54 -8.53
C SER A 33 3.29 11.62 -9.60
N LYS A 34 2.77 12.19 -10.70
CA LYS A 34 2.22 11.39 -11.81
C LYS A 34 3.18 10.28 -12.26
N ALA A 35 4.47 10.59 -12.34
CA ALA A 35 5.53 9.63 -12.67
C ALA A 35 5.65 8.48 -11.66
N GLN A 36 5.51 8.73 -10.36
CA GLN A 36 5.55 7.68 -9.34
C GLN A 36 4.30 6.80 -9.36
N LYS A 37 3.12 7.40 -9.60
CA LYS A 37 1.85 6.66 -9.78
C LYS A 37 1.93 5.73 -10.99
N GLU A 38 2.49 6.22 -12.10
CA GLU A 38 2.62 5.47 -13.34
C GLU A 38 3.63 4.33 -13.24
N LEU A 39 4.77 4.58 -12.59
CA LEU A 39 5.74 3.53 -12.24
C LEU A 39 5.12 2.43 -11.36
N ALA A 40 4.33 2.82 -10.34
CA ALA A 40 3.63 1.87 -9.47
C ALA A 40 2.59 1.05 -10.25
N ARG A 41 1.82 1.69 -11.13
CA ARG A 41 0.84 1.02 -12.01
C ARG A 41 1.52 0.04 -12.95
N ALA A 42 2.58 0.45 -13.63
CA ALA A 42 3.33 -0.42 -14.55
C ALA A 42 3.90 -1.66 -13.83
N ARG A 43 4.38 -1.50 -12.59
CA ARG A 43 4.83 -2.61 -11.75
C ARG A 43 3.68 -3.53 -11.36
N ALA A 44 2.52 -2.99 -10.97
CA ALA A 44 1.34 -3.77 -10.63
C ALA A 44 0.81 -4.56 -11.84
N GLU A 45 0.76 -3.95 -13.03
CA GLU A 45 0.35 -4.63 -14.26
C GLU A 45 1.34 -5.75 -14.65
N LYS A 46 2.65 -5.50 -14.51
CA LYS A 46 3.67 -6.55 -14.74
C LYS A 46 3.48 -7.71 -13.77
N ALA A 47 3.31 -7.44 -12.49
CA ALA A 47 3.06 -8.47 -11.48
C ALA A 47 1.77 -9.25 -11.74
N GLY A 48 0.69 -8.57 -12.15
CA GLY A 48 -0.57 -9.21 -12.54
C GLY A 48 -0.43 -10.13 -13.75
N ARG A 49 0.32 -9.71 -14.78
CA ARG A 49 0.64 -10.55 -15.94
C ARG A 49 1.49 -11.77 -15.55
N GLU A 50 2.50 -11.59 -14.71
CA GLU A 50 3.34 -12.69 -14.24
C GLU A 50 2.55 -13.69 -13.39
N HIS A 51 1.67 -13.22 -12.51
CA HIS A 51 0.78 -14.09 -11.74
C HIS A 51 -0.23 -14.81 -12.64
N SER A 52 -0.85 -14.12 -13.60
CA SER A 52 -1.81 -14.74 -14.51
C SER A 52 -1.17 -15.77 -15.43
N GLY A 53 0.07 -15.54 -15.89
CA GLY A 53 0.80 -16.51 -16.72
C GLY A 53 1.36 -17.71 -15.96
N LYS A 54 1.45 -17.61 -14.62
CA LYS A 54 1.87 -18.70 -13.73
C LYS A 54 0.73 -19.37 -12.98
N ARG A 55 -0.53 -18.93 -13.19
CA ARG A 55 -1.68 -19.71 -12.75
C ARG A 55 -1.64 -21.02 -13.53
N ARG A 56 -1.36 -22.11 -12.82
CA ARG A 56 -1.69 -23.45 -13.31
C ARG A 56 -3.18 -23.40 -13.60
N ASP A 57 -3.57 -23.68 -14.84
CA ASP A 57 -4.95 -24.04 -15.10
C ASP A 57 -5.19 -25.34 -14.32
N ASP A 58 -5.70 -25.21 -13.09
CA ASP A 58 -6.21 -26.32 -12.26
C ASP A 58 -7.52 -26.84 -12.86
N LYS A 59 -7.50 -27.12 -14.17
CA LYS A 59 -8.45 -27.91 -14.93
C LYS A 59 -7.94 -29.35 -15.09
N ASN A 60 -7.07 -29.80 -14.19
CA ASN A 60 -6.85 -31.22 -13.99
C ASN A 60 -7.64 -31.62 -12.74
N GLY A 61 -8.95 -31.77 -12.93
CA GLY A 61 -9.86 -32.37 -11.96
C GLY A 61 -9.98 -33.89 -12.15
N ASP A 62 -8.91 -34.54 -12.62
CA ASP A 62 -8.83 -35.99 -12.83
C ASP A 62 -7.58 -36.53 -12.12
N ASP A 63 -7.46 -36.26 -10.82
CA ASP A 63 -6.69 -37.13 -9.95
C ASP A 63 -7.59 -38.34 -9.66
N PRO A 64 -7.29 -39.55 -10.19
CA PRO A 64 -8.09 -40.74 -9.92
C PRO A 64 -8.06 -41.02 -8.42
N PRO A 65 -9.19 -41.47 -7.82
CA PRO A 65 -9.22 -41.77 -6.41
C PRO A 65 -8.24 -42.91 -6.11
N ASP A 66 -7.26 -42.64 -5.25
CA ASP A 66 -6.50 -43.70 -4.58
C ASP A 66 -7.49 -44.63 -3.89
N GLU A 67 -7.69 -45.85 -4.41
CA GLU A 67 -8.43 -46.89 -3.72
C GLU A 67 -7.51 -47.55 -2.65
N PRO A 68 -7.87 -47.48 -1.36
CA PRO A 68 -7.21 -48.27 -0.34
C PRO A 68 -7.85 -49.67 -0.25
N GLY A 69 -7.10 -50.70 -0.67
CA GLY A 69 -7.19 -52.03 -0.07
C GLY A 69 -7.89 -53.12 -0.89
N GLY A 70 -7.27 -54.31 -0.89
CA GLY A 70 -7.90 -55.51 -1.43
C GLY A 70 -6.94 -56.68 -1.62
N SER A 71 -6.51 -57.29 -0.52
CA SER A 71 -5.86 -58.60 -0.48
C SER A 71 -6.70 -59.70 -1.15
N ALA A 72 -6.11 -60.50 -2.04
CA ALA A 72 -6.31 -61.95 -2.22
C ALA A 72 -5.44 -62.48 -3.38
#